data_AF-A0A950W6B8-F1
#
_entry.id   AF-A0A950W6B8-F1
#
_cell.length_a   1.000
_cell.length_b   1.000
_cell.length_c   1.000
_cell.angle_alpha   90.00
_cell.angle_beta   90.00
_cell.angle_gamma   90.00
#
_symmetry.space_group_name_H-M   'P 1'
#
loop_
_entity.id
_entity.type
_entity.pdbx_description
1 polymer ?
#
loop_
_entity_poly.entity_id
_entity_poly.type
_entity_poly.pdbx_seq_one_letter_code
_entity_poly.pdbx_strand_id
1 'polypeptide(L)'
;MQQERYNPTNYVSLYSGNTDPFLTQATAPIPASHFPRETWLTRFWRGVVNFFVAIIRKINQLLAITLTAVLLLLLMRTTLTFFSLTTSLFSHWVYIVSAPLIIPFNNMLPVVPYGEFRIESSTLVAMVVYLVAGVILRRFLKLLITRPKY
;
A
#
# COMPACT_ATOMS: atom_id res chain seq x y z
N MET A 1 -18.64 -56.50 -52.36
CA MET A 1 -17.21 -56.19 -52.51
C MET A 1 -17.08 -54.96 -53.42
N GLN A 2 -16.27 -53.98 -53.00
CA GLN A 2 -15.69 -52.79 -53.71
C GLN A 2 -16.66 -51.76 -54.34
N GLN A 3 -16.99 -50.61 -53.72
CA GLN A 3 -16.29 -49.30 -53.55
C GLN A 3 -16.13 -48.43 -54.82
N GLU A 4 -16.82 -47.28 -54.88
CA GLU A 4 -16.31 -45.93 -55.22
C GLU A 4 -17.46 -44.88 -55.16
N ARG A 5 -17.56 -44.13 -54.06
CA ARG A 5 -17.30 -42.68 -53.89
C ARG A 5 -18.18 -41.71 -54.70
N TYR A 6 -19.12 -41.10 -53.97
CA TYR A 6 -19.84 -39.87 -54.27
C TYR A 6 -18.90 -38.65 -54.21
N ASN A 7 -18.97 -37.77 -55.21
CA ASN A 7 -18.34 -36.44 -55.19
C ASN A 7 -19.26 -35.39 -55.88
N PRO A 8 -19.91 -34.49 -55.13
CA PRO A 8 -20.71 -33.42 -55.70
C PRO A 8 -19.84 -32.19 -55.92
N THR A 9 -19.50 -31.94 -57.19
CA THR A 9 -19.13 -30.59 -57.61
C THR A 9 -20.39 -29.84 -58.03
N ASN A 10 -20.35 -28.50 -57.87
CA ASN A 10 -21.04 -27.52 -58.71
C ASN A 10 -22.52 -27.20 -58.37
N TYR A 11 -23.01 -25.96 -58.21
CA TYR A 11 -22.55 -24.59 -58.48
C TYR A 11 -23.35 -23.60 -57.57
N VAL A 12 -22.70 -22.64 -56.87
CA VAL A 12 -22.65 -21.17 -57.11
C VAL A 12 -23.88 -20.31 -56.70
N SER A 13 -23.69 -19.40 -55.74
CA SER A 13 -23.92 -17.93 -55.90
C SER A 13 -23.35 -17.20 -54.65
N LEU A 14 -22.25 -16.42 -54.77
CA LEU A 14 -22.13 -15.06 -55.31
C LEU A 14 -22.69 -13.97 -54.37
N TYR A 15 -21.96 -13.67 -53.29
CA TYR A 15 -21.42 -12.35 -52.90
C TYR A 15 -21.22 -12.24 -51.39
N SER A 16 -19.99 -12.43 -50.91
CA SER A 16 -19.45 -11.60 -49.82
C SER A 16 -17.95 -11.53 -50.01
N GLY A 17 -17.45 -10.32 -50.28
CA GLY A 17 -16.07 -10.05 -50.67
C GLY A 17 -15.07 -10.87 -49.88
N ASN A 18 -14.26 -11.63 -50.61
CA ASN A 18 -13.18 -12.46 -50.12
C ASN A 18 -12.33 -11.68 -49.11
N THR A 19 -12.59 -11.91 -47.84
CA THR A 19 -11.60 -11.82 -46.77
C THR A 19 -10.64 -13.00 -46.88
N ASP A 20 -10.05 -13.19 -48.06
CA ASP A 20 -8.98 -14.16 -48.24
C ASP A 20 -7.66 -13.40 -48.09
N PRO A 21 -6.92 -13.58 -46.99
CA PRO A 21 -5.59 -13.02 -46.88
C PRO A 21 -4.74 -13.65 -47.98
N PHE A 22 -4.28 -12.83 -48.92
CA PHE A 22 -3.29 -13.17 -49.96
C PHE A 22 -1.91 -13.58 -49.39
N LEU A 23 -1.83 -13.81 -48.07
CA LEU A 23 -0.67 -14.23 -47.30
C LEU A 23 -1.09 -15.31 -46.29
N THR A 24 -1.36 -16.54 -46.76
CA THR A 24 -1.63 -17.72 -45.90
C THR A 24 -0.45 -18.12 -45.01
N GLN A 25 0.71 -17.46 -45.12
CA GLN A 25 1.83 -17.58 -44.19
C GLN A 25 1.82 -16.57 -43.03
N ALA A 26 0.97 -15.53 -43.07
CA ALA A 26 1.00 -14.47 -42.06
C ALA A 26 0.35 -14.85 -40.71
N THR A 27 -0.41 -15.94 -40.67
CA THR A 27 -1.06 -16.47 -39.45
C THR A 27 -0.56 -17.87 -39.09
N ALA A 28 0.67 -18.22 -39.48
CA ALA A 28 1.32 -19.40 -38.91
C ALA A 28 1.49 -19.19 -37.39
N PRO A 29 1.15 -20.16 -36.53
CA PRO A 29 1.41 -20.05 -35.11
C PRO A 29 2.90 -19.76 -34.92
N ILE A 30 3.20 -18.64 -34.24
CA ILE A 30 4.57 -18.18 -34.02
C ILE A 30 5.38 -19.36 -33.46
N PRO A 31 6.46 -19.79 -34.13
CA PRO A 31 7.22 -20.94 -33.68
C PRO A 31 7.73 -20.69 -32.26
N ALA A 32 7.66 -21.70 -31.38
CA ALA A 32 7.96 -21.55 -29.95
C ALA A 32 9.38 -21.00 -29.67
N SER A 33 10.27 -21.03 -30.66
CA SER A 33 11.60 -20.44 -30.67
C SER A 33 11.63 -18.90 -30.74
N HIS A 34 10.51 -18.25 -31.09
CA HIS A 34 10.39 -16.79 -31.17
C HIS A 34 9.93 -16.12 -29.88
N PHE A 35 9.53 -16.89 -28.87
CA PHE A 35 9.34 -16.33 -27.54
C PHE A 35 10.73 -16.06 -26.94
N PRO A 36 11.05 -14.82 -26.55
CA PRO A 36 12.31 -14.55 -25.88
C PRO A 36 12.42 -15.51 -24.69
N ARG A 37 13.50 -16.32 -24.66
CA ARG A 37 13.81 -17.19 -23.53
C ARG A 37 13.88 -16.29 -22.30
N GLU A 38 12.80 -16.25 -21.52
CA GLU A 38 12.84 -15.62 -20.21
C GLU A 38 13.90 -16.37 -19.42
N THR A 39 15.03 -15.71 -19.18
CA THR A 39 16.09 -16.26 -18.35
C THR A 39 15.48 -16.55 -16.99
N TRP A 40 15.71 -17.76 -16.47
CA TRP A 40 15.22 -18.20 -15.16
C TRP A 40 15.43 -17.15 -14.06
N LEU A 41 16.53 -16.39 -14.16
CA LEU A 41 16.86 -15.24 -13.33
C LEU A 41 15.76 -14.17 -13.28
N THR A 42 15.16 -13.80 -14.42
CA THR A 42 14.12 -12.76 -14.48
C THR A 42 12.86 -13.19 -13.74
N ARG A 43 12.51 -14.48 -13.75
CA ARG A 43 11.38 -15.03 -13.00
C ARG A 43 11.65 -15.00 -11.50
N PHE A 44 12.87 -15.38 -11.09
CA PHE A 44 13.31 -15.28 -9.71
C PHE A 44 13.27 -13.82 -9.21
N TRP A 45 13.84 -12.88 -9.96
CA TRP A 45 13.85 -11.45 -9.62
C TRP A 45 12.45 -10.85 -9.52
N ARG A 46 11.51 -11.24 -10.39
CA ARG A 46 10.10 -10.82 -10.27
C ARG A 46 9.48 -11.29 -8.95
N GLY A 47 9.75 -12.52 -8.53
CA GLY A 47 9.29 -13.06 -7.24
C GLY A 47 9.86 -12.27 -6.06
N VAL A 48 11.17 -12.02 -6.06
CA VAL A 48 11.87 -11.25 -5.01
C VAL A 48 11.33 -9.83 -4.91
N VAL A 49 11.19 -9.11 -6.02
CA VAL A 49 10.62 -7.74 -6.03
C VAL A 49 9.19 -7.74 -5.49
N ASN A 50 8.36 -8.69 -5.92
CA ASN A 50 6.98 -8.78 -5.44
C ASN A 50 6.90 -9.07 -3.93
N PHE A 51 7.82 -9.88 -3.40
CA PHE A 51 7.95 -10.13 -1.97
C PHE A 51 8.31 -8.87 -1.19
N PHE A 52 9.32 -8.11 -1.62
CA PHE A 52 9.67 -6.83 -0.98
C PHE A 52 8.51 -5.83 -1.03
N VAL A 53 7.80 -5.74 -2.15
CA VAL A 53 6.61 -4.89 -2.28
C VAL A 53 5.54 -5.30 -1.27
N ALA A 54 5.32 -6.60 -1.07
CA ALA A 54 4.36 -7.10 -0.08
C ALA A 54 4.78 -6.75 1.35
N ILE A 55 6.07 -6.90 1.68
CA ILE A 55 6.63 -6.51 2.99
C ILE A 55 6.44 -5.03 3.25
N ILE A 56 6.85 -4.16 2.32
CA ILE A 56 6.74 -2.71 2.52
C ILE A 56 5.26 -2.30 2.68
N ARG A 57 4.35 -2.96 1.94
CA ARG A 57 2.91 -2.73 2.11
C ARG A 57 2.43 -3.11 3.52
N LYS A 58 2.89 -4.23 4.08
CA LYS A 58 2.58 -4.64 5.46
C LYS A 58 3.18 -3.68 6.50
N ILE A 59 4.42 -3.24 6.30
CA ILE A 59 5.06 -2.23 7.17
C ILE A 59 4.24 -0.93 7.16
N ASN A 60 3.83 -0.44 6.00
CA ASN A 60 3.01 0.77 5.91
C ASN A 60 1.63 0.61 6.59
N GLN A 61 1.05 -0.59 6.60
CA GLN A 61 -0.19 -0.88 7.32
C GLN A 61 0.05 -0.89 8.84
N LEU A 62 1.08 -1.57 9.32
CA LEU A 62 1.46 -1.57 10.73
C LEU A 62 1.76 -0.16 11.21
N LEU A 63 2.49 0.63 10.42
CA LEU A 63 2.82 2.01 10.75
C LEU A 63 1.57 2.89 10.88
N ALA A 64 0.54 2.67 10.06
CA ALA A 64 -0.74 3.37 10.19
C ALA A 64 -1.48 2.99 11.48
N ILE A 65 -1.45 1.72 11.86
CA ILE A 65 -2.05 1.23 13.12
C ILE A 65 -1.30 1.81 14.31
N THR A 66 0.02 1.73 14.31
CA THR A 66 0.88 2.28 15.37
C THR A 66 0.70 3.79 15.49
N LEU A 67 0.67 4.53 14.37
CA LEU A 67 0.43 5.98 14.39
C LEU A 67 -0.92 6.31 15.02
N THR A 68 -1.98 5.60 14.61
CA THR A 68 -3.33 5.77 15.18
C THR A 68 -3.32 5.48 16.68
N ALA A 69 -2.66 4.41 17.11
CA ALA A 69 -2.56 4.05 18.53
C ALA A 69 -1.80 5.11 19.35
N VAL A 70 -0.68 5.62 18.83
CA VAL A 70 0.09 6.71 19.46
C VAL A 70 -0.76 7.97 19.59
N LEU A 71 -1.44 8.38 18.51
CA LEU A 71 -2.29 9.58 18.54
C LEU A 71 -3.46 9.42 19.51
N LEU A 72 -4.09 8.25 19.55
CA LEU A 72 -5.18 7.96 20.48
C LEU A 72 -4.70 7.98 21.93
N LEU A 73 -3.52 7.42 22.21
CA LEU A 73 -2.91 7.44 23.53
C LEU A 73 -2.57 8.87 23.99
N LEU A 74 -1.98 9.69 23.12
CA LEU A 74 -1.70 11.09 23.43
C LEU A 74 -2.98 11.91 23.60
N LEU A 75 -4.03 11.60 22.83
CA LEU A 75 -5.31 12.28 22.91
C LEU A 75 -5.99 11.97 24.23
N MET A 76 -5.94 10.72 24.65
CA MET A 76 -6.39 10.26 25.94
C MET A 76 -5.63 10.91 27.10
N ARG A 77 -4.30 11.01 27.02
CA ARG A 77 -3.53 11.79 28.00
C ARG A 77 -3.98 13.24 28.05
N THR A 78 -4.18 13.85 26.88
CA THR A 78 -4.59 15.25 26.79
C THR A 78 -5.96 15.47 27.42
N THR A 79 -6.94 14.60 27.16
CA THR A 79 -8.27 14.71 27.80
C THR A 79 -8.19 14.50 29.30
N LEU A 80 -7.43 13.51 29.79
CA LEU A 80 -7.22 13.32 31.22
C LEU A 80 -6.57 14.54 31.88
N THR A 81 -5.57 15.14 31.24
CA THR A 81 -4.89 16.33 31.75
C THR A 81 -5.81 17.54 31.73
N PHE A 82 -6.57 17.70 30.65
CA PHE A 82 -7.51 18.79 30.46
C PHE A 82 -8.53 18.85 31.60
N PHE A 83 -9.15 17.71 31.94
CA PHE A 83 -10.12 17.61 33.03
C PHE A 83 -9.49 17.40 34.42
N SER A 84 -8.16 17.49 34.56
CA SER A 84 -7.45 17.24 35.83
C SER A 84 -7.73 15.85 36.44
N LEU A 85 -8.04 14.85 35.61
CA LEU A 85 -8.36 13.47 36.00
C LEU A 85 -7.08 12.62 36.15
N THR A 86 -6.24 12.96 37.13
CA THR A 86 -4.91 12.34 37.29
C THR A 86 -4.84 11.23 38.33
N THR A 87 -5.83 11.12 39.21
CA THR A 87 -5.77 10.30 40.43
C THR A 87 -6.12 8.82 40.25
N SER A 88 -6.73 8.44 39.12
CA SER A 88 -7.15 7.06 38.88
C SER A 88 -5.98 6.13 38.49
N LEU A 89 -6.10 4.83 38.77
CA LEU A 89 -5.12 3.84 38.32
C LEU A 89 -4.98 3.82 36.79
N PHE A 90 -6.11 3.99 36.11
CA PHE A 90 -6.18 4.05 34.65
C PHE A 90 -5.42 5.25 34.09
N SER A 91 -5.64 6.45 34.65
CA SER A 91 -4.90 7.64 34.24
C SER A 91 -3.41 7.47 34.48
N HIS A 92 -3.01 6.92 35.63
CA HIS A 92 -1.61 6.64 35.93
C HIS A 92 -0.95 5.73 34.88
N TRP A 93 -1.63 4.65 34.48
CA TRP A 93 -1.15 3.78 33.40
C TRP A 93 -0.99 4.53 32.07
N VAL A 94 -1.97 5.36 31.69
CA VAL A 94 -1.87 6.20 30.48
C VAL A 94 -0.66 7.13 30.54
N TYR A 95 -0.41 7.77 31.68
CA TYR A 95 0.74 8.66 31.85
C TYR A 95 2.07 7.91 31.73
N ILE A 96 2.18 6.69 32.28
CA ILE A 96 3.39 5.85 32.15
C ILE A 96 3.65 5.47 30.69
N VAL A 97 2.64 4.95 29.99
CA VAL A 97 2.82 4.47 28.61
C VAL A 97 3.07 5.63 27.65
N SER A 98 2.47 6.79 27.89
CA SER A 98 2.66 7.99 27.05
C SER A 98 3.92 8.79 27.39
N ALA A 99 4.50 8.63 28.58
CA ALA A 99 5.69 9.36 29.01
C ALA A 99 6.84 9.34 27.98
N PRO A 100 7.32 8.19 27.47
CA PRO A 100 8.43 8.16 26.52
C PRO A 100 8.15 8.90 25.21
N LEU A 101 6.88 9.03 24.82
CA LEU A 101 6.46 9.78 23.62
C LEU A 101 6.52 11.30 23.84
N ILE A 102 6.51 11.77 25.08
CA ILE A 102 6.47 13.20 25.41
C ILE A 102 7.83 13.70 25.90
N ILE A 103 8.70 12.82 26.42
CA ILE A 103 10.09 13.14 26.80
C ILE A 103 10.81 14.09 25.84
N PRO A 104 10.82 13.89 24.50
CA PRO A 104 11.55 14.79 23.60
C PRO A 104 10.94 16.20 23.50
N PHE A 105 9.70 16.39 23.94
CA PHE A 105 8.97 17.66 23.92
C PHE A 105 8.80 18.28 25.32
N ASN A 106 9.33 17.62 26.36
CA ASN A 106 9.29 18.14 27.72
C ASN A 106 9.94 19.52 27.78
N ASN A 107 9.31 20.44 28.50
CA ASN A 107 9.77 21.83 28.71
C ASN A 107 9.91 22.68 27.42
N MET A 108 9.46 22.20 26.25
CA MET A 108 9.43 23.04 25.05
C MET A 108 8.37 24.15 25.16
N LEU A 109 7.23 23.85 25.79
CA LEU A 109 6.15 24.79 26.02
C LEU A 109 5.65 24.69 27.46
N PRO A 110 5.22 25.81 28.06
CA PRO A 110 4.64 25.80 29.39
C PRO A 110 3.28 25.10 29.39
N VAL A 111 2.93 24.51 30.54
CA VAL A 111 1.56 24.08 30.81
C VAL A 111 0.73 25.32 31.07
N VAL A 112 -0.35 25.48 30.31
CA VAL A 112 -1.22 26.66 30.39
C VAL A 112 -2.42 26.32 31.28
N PRO A 113 -2.58 26.96 32.45
CA PRO A 113 -3.78 26.82 33.25
C PRO A 113 -4.93 27.63 32.63
N TYR A 114 -6.13 27.05 32.61
CA TYR A 114 -7.35 27.70 32.15
C TYR A 114 -8.48 27.41 33.15
N GLY A 115 -8.56 28.22 34.21
CA GLY A 115 -9.41 27.91 35.37
C GLY A 115 -9.02 26.57 35.99
N GLU A 116 -9.99 25.65 36.11
CA GLU A 116 -9.77 24.27 36.60
C GLU A 116 -9.17 23.33 35.55
N PHE A 117 -9.09 23.77 34.28
CA PHE A 117 -8.54 22.98 33.18
C PHE A 117 -7.04 23.21 33.02
N ARG A 118 -6.32 22.18 32.56
CA ARG A 118 -4.87 22.24 32.30
C ARG A 118 -4.55 21.80 30.88
N ILE A 119 -3.92 22.68 30.12
CA ILE A 119 -3.49 22.37 28.75
C ILE A 119 -2.00 22.06 28.75
N GLU A 120 -1.67 20.80 28.50
CA GLU A 120 -0.30 20.34 28.30
C GLU A 120 0.12 20.57 26.83
N SER A 121 0.56 21.80 26.53
CA SER A 121 0.90 22.25 25.18
C SER A 121 1.96 21.38 24.49
N SER A 122 2.91 20.82 25.25
CA SER A 122 3.92 19.89 24.76
C SER A 122 3.30 18.61 24.18
N THR A 123 2.24 18.08 24.81
CA THR A 123 1.51 16.89 24.33
C THR A 123 0.78 17.18 23.01
N LEU A 124 0.19 18.38 22.87
CA LEU A 124 -0.43 18.82 21.61
C LEU A 124 0.61 18.93 20.49
N VAL A 125 1.78 19.52 20.78
CA VAL A 125 2.88 19.58 19.80
C VAL A 125 3.35 18.18 19.42
N ALA A 126 3.51 17.27 20.39
CA ALA A 126 3.89 15.89 20.13
C ALA A 126 2.92 15.21 19.16
N MET A 127 1.60 15.39 19.33
CA MET A 127 0.60 14.87 18.38
C MET A 127 0.84 15.36 16.96
N VAL A 128 1.03 16.66 16.80
CA VAL A 128 1.24 17.27 15.47
C VAL A 128 2.52 16.72 14.85
N VAL A 129 3.61 16.66 15.62
CA VAL A 129 4.90 16.15 15.15
C VAL A 129 4.79 14.68 14.76
N TYR A 130 4.18 13.83 15.57
CA TYR A 130 3.99 12.41 15.24
C TYR A 130 3.08 12.20 14.02
N LEU A 131 2.02 13.00 13.88
CA LEU A 131 1.16 12.96 12.71
C LEU A 131 1.93 13.32 11.44
N VAL A 132 2.68 14.42 11.46
CA VAL A 132 3.49 14.87 10.31
C VAL A 132 4.58 13.84 9.99
N ALA A 133 5.35 13.39 10.97
CA ALA A 133 6.40 12.40 10.80
C ALA A 133 5.85 11.07 10.25
N GLY A 134 4.73 10.60 10.80
CA GLY A 134 4.05 9.40 10.32
C GLY A 134 3.59 9.54 8.88
N VAL A 135 2.95 10.66 8.51
CA VAL A 135 2.52 10.91 7.12
C VAL A 135 3.70 10.96 6.15
N ILE A 136 4.78 11.66 6.50
CA ILE A 136 6.00 11.74 5.68
C ILE A 136 6.59 10.35 5.47
N LEU A 137 6.76 9.58 6.55
CA LEU A 137 7.34 8.24 6.49
C LEU A 137 6.49 7.29 5.64
N ARG A 138 5.16 7.31 5.78
CA ARG A 138 4.25 6.52 4.93
C ARG A 138 4.35 6.92 3.47
N ARG A 139 4.42 8.22 3.18
CA ARG A 139 4.54 8.71 1.82
C ARG A 139 5.87 8.30 1.19
N PHE A 140 6.96 8.39 1.95
CA PHE A 140 8.28 7.92 1.53
C PHE A 140 8.28 6.42 1.20
N LEU A 141 7.72 5.57 2.07
CA LEU A 141 7.57 4.14 1.81
C LEU A 141 6.74 3.84 0.55
N LYS A 142 5.68 4.62 0.30
CA LYS A 142 4.86 4.48 -0.90
C LYS A 142 5.63 4.89 -2.17
N LEU A 143 6.44 5.95 -2.10
CA LEU A 143 7.28 6.37 -3.22
C LEU A 143 8.32 5.30 -3.58
N LEU A 144 8.93 4.64 -2.59
CA LEU A 144 9.88 3.54 -2.83
C LEU A 144 9.28 2.35 -3.62
N ILE A 145 7.98 2.11 -3.49
CA ILE A 145 7.28 1.03 -4.21
C ILE A 145 6.78 1.48 -5.59
N THR A 146 6.65 2.79 -5.83
CA THR A 146 6.02 3.31 -7.05
C THR A 146 6.96 3.06 -8.23
N ARG A 147 6.63 2.05 -9.05
CA ARG A 147 7.40 1.78 -10.28
C ARG A 147 7.27 2.98 -11.22
N PRO A 148 8.37 3.46 -11.82
CA PRO A 148 8.30 4.50 -12.82
C PRO A 148 7.43 3.99 -13.99
N LYS A 149 6.38 4.74 -14.31
CA LYS A 149 5.67 4.58 -15.58
C LYS A 149 6.48 5.36 -16.61
N TYR A 150 7.20 4.64 -17.46
CA TYR A 150 7.70 5.16 -18.73
C TYR A 150 6.66 4.86 -19.80
#